data_AF-A0A7X3MTK6-F1
#
_entry.id   AF-A0A7X3MTK6-F1
#
_cell.length_a   1.000
_cell.length_b   1.000
_cell.length_c   1.000
_cell.angle_alpha   90.00
_cell.angle_beta   90.00
_cell.angle_gamma   90.00
#
_symmetry.space_group_name_H-M   'P 1'
#
loop_
_entity.id
_entity.type
_entity.pdbx_description
1 polymer ?
#
loop_
_entity_poly.entity_id
_entity_poly.type
_entity_poly.pdbx_seq_one_letter_code
_entity_poly.pdbx_strand_id
1 'polypeptide(L)'
;MTLETEVQSLRQVPMFRDIDPARLKLLAFTSERVQFGAGQRFFSQGDPSDAAYVLLDGRASVLLNTPTGEIQVAELSGNALVGEMGILSDTPRSATIMAAEPTTALRIDKRVFLELLAQFPQMSLAVMRELAQRLERTNAQLVAQSSS
;
A
#
# COMPACT_ATOMS: atom_id res chain seq x y z
N MET A 1 20.21 -3.13 -2.77
CA MET A 1 19.42 -4.39 -2.71
C MET A 1 19.42 -5.01 -4.10
N THR A 2 19.31 -6.33 -4.20
CA THR A 2 19.21 -7.05 -5.49
C THR A 2 17.73 -7.33 -5.81
N LEU A 3 17.43 -7.63 -7.08
CA LEU A 3 16.11 -8.06 -7.54
C LEU A 3 15.57 -9.26 -6.71
N GLU A 4 16.46 -10.15 -6.27
CA GLU A 4 16.10 -11.30 -5.43
C GLU A 4 15.60 -10.87 -4.05
N THR A 5 16.18 -9.82 -3.47
CA THR A 5 15.72 -9.28 -2.18
C THR A 5 14.34 -8.62 -2.35
N GLU A 6 14.10 -7.91 -3.45
CA GLU A 6 12.80 -7.29 -3.73
C GLU A 6 11.70 -8.33 -3.92
N VAL A 7 12.00 -9.43 -4.61
CA VAL A 7 11.07 -10.57 -4.75
C VAL A 7 10.77 -11.20 -3.39
N GLN A 8 11.77 -11.32 -2.50
CA GLN A 8 11.55 -11.81 -1.14
C GLN A 8 10.65 -10.88 -0.33
N SER A 9 10.86 -9.57 -0.39
CA SER A 9 9.99 -8.58 0.25
C SER A 9 8.57 -8.62 -0.31
N LEU A 10 8.41 -8.70 -1.64
CA LEU A 10 7.11 -8.84 -2.27
C LEU A 10 6.35 -10.06 -1.75
N ARG A 11 7.02 -11.21 -1.54
CA ARG A 11 6.36 -12.40 -0.96
C ARG A 11 5.87 -12.23 0.47
N GLN A 12 6.43 -11.28 1.22
CA GLN A 12 5.96 -10.98 2.57
C GLN A 12 4.66 -10.15 2.55
N VAL A 13 4.36 -9.48 1.44
CA VAL A 13 3.08 -8.78 1.28
C VAL A 13 1.98 -9.83 1.13
N PRO A 14 0.95 -9.85 2.01
CA PRO A 14 -0.07 -10.90 2.03
C PRO A 14 -0.70 -11.19 0.67
N MET A 15 -0.95 -10.17 -0.13
CA MET A 15 -1.57 -10.31 -1.45
C MET A 15 -0.65 -10.88 -2.55
N PHE A 16 0.66 -10.88 -2.33
CA PHE A 16 1.67 -11.35 -3.29
C PHE A 16 2.30 -12.69 -2.88
N ARG A 17 1.98 -13.18 -1.68
CA ARG A 17 2.55 -14.39 -1.08
C ARG A 17 2.47 -15.61 -1.99
N ASP A 18 1.33 -15.83 -2.62
CA ASP A 18 1.03 -17.02 -3.44
C ASP A 18 1.25 -16.79 -4.94
N ILE A 19 1.92 -15.68 -5.31
CA ILE A 19 2.23 -15.38 -6.71
C ILE A 19 3.52 -16.11 -7.13
N ASP A 20 3.51 -16.63 -8.36
CA ASP A 20 4.67 -17.25 -8.99
C ASP A 20 5.90 -16.32 -8.91
N PRO A 21 7.06 -16.81 -8.42
CA PRO A 21 8.28 -15.99 -8.35
C PRO A 21 8.69 -15.33 -9.66
N ALA A 22 8.44 -15.93 -10.82
CA ALA A 22 8.73 -15.31 -12.11
C ALA A 22 7.89 -14.04 -12.34
N ARG A 23 6.65 -14.03 -11.84
CA ARG A 23 5.76 -12.86 -11.93
C ARG A 23 6.12 -11.79 -10.91
N LEU A 24 6.56 -12.19 -9.72
CA LEU A 24 7.10 -11.24 -8.74
C LEU A 24 8.39 -10.58 -9.23
N LYS A 25 9.24 -11.32 -9.96
CA LYS A 25 10.40 -10.73 -10.65
C LYS A 25 9.97 -9.71 -11.69
N LEU A 26 8.95 -10.03 -12.50
CA LEU A 26 8.42 -9.08 -13.48
C LEU A 26 7.88 -7.83 -12.80
N LEU A 27 7.08 -7.98 -11.74
CA LEU A 27 6.55 -6.85 -10.96
C LEU A 27 7.68 -6.00 -10.36
N ALA A 28 8.67 -6.62 -9.72
CA ALA A 28 9.82 -5.90 -9.18
C ALA A 28 10.59 -5.14 -10.28
N PHE A 29 10.75 -5.77 -11.46
CA PHE A 29 11.44 -5.17 -12.60
C PHE A 29 10.67 -4.01 -13.25
N THR A 30 9.34 -4.07 -13.27
CA THR A 30 8.48 -3.00 -13.82
C THR A 30 8.14 -1.93 -12.80
N SER A 31 8.53 -2.11 -11.54
CA SER A 31 8.35 -1.13 -10.47
C SER A 31 9.53 -0.17 -10.41
N GLU A 32 9.27 1.06 -9.97
CA GLU A 32 10.31 2.03 -9.67
C GLU A 32 10.66 1.98 -8.18
N ARG A 33 11.95 1.87 -7.85
CA ARG A 33 12.40 1.96 -6.46
C ARG A 33 12.51 3.42 -6.05
N VAL A 34 11.74 3.80 -5.03
CA VAL A 34 11.68 5.16 -4.50
C VAL A 34 12.10 5.21 -3.04
N GLN A 35 12.68 6.32 -2.62
CA GLN A 35 13.14 6.56 -1.25
C GLN A 35 12.52 7.85 -0.71
N PHE A 36 12.11 7.81 0.54
CA PHE A 36 11.53 8.93 1.26
C PHE A 36 12.30 9.17 2.55
N GLY A 37 12.73 10.40 2.78
CA GLY A 37 13.25 10.83 4.08
C GLY A 37 12.13 10.91 5.12
N ALA A 38 12.49 10.88 6.40
CA ALA A 38 11.52 11.07 7.48
C ALA A 38 10.74 12.39 7.29
N GLY A 39 9.42 12.33 7.44
CA GLY A 39 8.49 13.44 7.21
C GLY A 39 8.12 13.71 5.75
N GLN A 40 8.74 13.03 4.78
CA GLN A 40 8.35 13.17 3.37
C GLN A 40 7.06 12.41 3.07
N ARG A 41 6.19 13.04 2.29
CA ARG A 41 4.93 12.43 1.83
C ARG A 41 5.18 11.61 0.57
N PHE A 42 4.63 10.41 0.54
CA PHE A 42 4.52 9.60 -0.66
C PHE A 42 3.52 10.25 -1.62
N PHE A 43 2.37 10.64 -1.05
CA PHE A 43 1.27 11.36 -1.67
C PHE A 43 0.38 11.94 -0.57
N SER A 44 -0.44 12.92 -0.92
CA SER A 44 -1.40 13.55 -0.02
C SER A 44 -2.83 13.11 -0.32
N GLN A 45 -3.70 13.19 0.70
CA GLN A 45 -5.14 13.00 0.52
C GLN A 45 -5.68 13.98 -0.54
N GLY A 46 -6.52 13.47 -1.45
CA GLY A 46 -7.08 14.24 -2.56
C GLY A 46 -6.22 14.26 -3.82
N ASP A 47 -4.96 13.82 -3.78
CA ASP A 47 -4.13 13.69 -4.98
C ASP A 47 -4.73 12.66 -5.96
N PRO A 48 -4.37 12.71 -7.26
CA PRO A 48 -4.67 11.64 -8.19
C PRO A 48 -4.10 10.28 -7.75
N SER A 49 -4.87 9.23 -7.93
CA SER A 49 -4.45 7.85 -7.63
C SER A 49 -3.70 7.23 -8.81
N ASP A 50 -2.43 7.60 -8.98
CA ASP A 50 -1.59 7.26 -10.14
C ASP A 50 -0.69 6.02 -9.95
N ALA A 51 -0.45 5.60 -8.71
CA ALA A 51 0.42 4.48 -8.37
C ALA A 51 0.08 3.84 -7.01
N ALA A 52 0.44 2.57 -6.82
CA ALA A 52 0.46 1.90 -5.52
C ALA A 52 1.92 1.73 -5.05
N TYR A 53 2.13 1.58 -3.75
CA TYR A 53 3.46 1.48 -3.17
C TYR A 53 3.57 0.27 -2.24
N VAL A 54 4.62 -0.52 -2.43
CA VAL A 54 4.99 -1.60 -1.50
C VAL A 54 6.14 -1.12 -0.65
N LEU A 55 5.94 -1.05 0.66
CA LEU A 55 7.01 -0.70 1.60
C LEU A 55 8.00 -1.87 1.68
N LEU A 56 9.26 -1.62 1.35
CA LEU A 56 10.33 -2.61 1.45
C LEU A 56 11.02 -2.56 2.82
N ASP A 57 11.24 -1.33 3.31
CA ASP A 57 11.95 -1.05 4.55
C ASP A 57 11.51 0.31 5.09
N GLY A 58 11.50 0.47 6.41
CA GLY A 58 11.02 1.67 7.10
C GLY A 58 9.56 1.60 7.54
N ARG A 59 9.01 2.76 7.94
CA ARG A 59 7.66 2.93 8.46
C ARG A 59 6.99 4.17 7.88
N ALA A 60 5.67 4.10 7.72
CA ALA A 60 4.87 5.22 7.21
C ALA A 60 3.62 5.45 8.07
N SER A 61 3.28 6.72 8.30
CA SER A 61 2.05 7.16 8.94
C SER A 61 0.94 7.32 7.89
N VAL A 62 -0.27 6.88 8.25
CA VAL A 62 -1.50 7.18 7.51
C VAL A 62 -2.16 8.37 8.17
N LEU A 63 -2.35 9.45 7.42
CA LEU A 63 -2.91 10.69 7.93
C LEU A 63 -4.22 11.04 7.20
N LEU A 64 -5.20 11.54 7.95
CA LEU A 64 -6.48 12.03 7.42
C LEU A 64 -6.66 13.50 7.74
N ASN A 65 -7.10 14.27 6.75
CA ASN A 65 -7.53 15.65 6.93
C ASN A 65 -8.88 15.69 7.62
N THR A 66 -8.97 16.46 8.70
CA THR A 66 -10.20 16.77 9.43
C THR A 66 -10.41 18.29 9.49
N PRO A 67 -11.61 18.78 9.87
CA PRO A 67 -11.84 20.21 10.02
C PRO A 67 -10.91 20.90 11.05
N THR A 68 -10.38 20.15 12.01
CA THR A 68 -9.50 20.66 13.07
C THR A 68 -8.02 20.46 12.77
N GLY A 69 -7.67 19.80 11.66
CA GLY A 69 -6.29 19.51 11.27
C GLY A 69 -6.08 18.10 10.75
N GLU A 70 -4.84 17.78 10.41
CA GLU A 70 -4.45 16.44 9.99
C GLU A 70 -4.23 15.55 11.23
N ILE A 71 -4.82 14.35 11.25
CA ILE A 71 -4.67 13.36 12.33
C ILE A 71 -4.01 12.10 11.81
N GLN A 72 -3.14 11.49 12.61
CA GLN A 72 -2.60 10.16 12.32
C GLN A 72 -3.60 9.09 12.77
N VAL A 73 -3.99 8.20 11.86
CA VAL A 73 -4.99 7.14 12.13
C VAL A 73 -4.41 5.74 12.13
N ALA A 74 -3.23 5.55 11.51
CA ALA A 74 -2.51 4.29 11.53
C ALA A 74 -1.01 4.51 11.30
N GLU A 75 -0.21 3.51 11.66
CA GLU A 75 1.20 3.36 11.29
C GLU A 75 1.38 2.04 10.54
N LEU A 76 2.17 2.07 9.49
CA LEU A 76 2.44 0.96 8.58
C LEU A 76 3.92 0.63 8.66
N SER A 77 4.23 -0.65 8.60
CA SER A 77 5.60 -1.18 8.57
C SER A 77 5.88 -1.88 7.23
N GLY A 78 7.11 -2.36 7.07
CA GLY A 78 7.54 -3.10 5.89
C GLY A 78 6.55 -4.18 5.46
N ASN A 79 6.51 -4.43 4.15
CA ASN A 79 5.63 -5.38 3.47
C ASN A 79 4.14 -4.96 3.41
N ALA A 80 3.83 -3.70 3.70
CA ALA A 80 2.50 -3.14 3.45
C ALA A 80 2.35 -2.66 1.99
N LEU A 81 1.17 -2.91 1.39
CA LEU A 81 0.72 -2.18 0.19
C LEU A 81 -0.12 -0.97 0.62
N VAL A 82 0.18 0.19 0.02
CA VAL A 82 -0.54 1.45 0.20
C VAL A 82 -0.87 2.12 -1.13
N GLY A 83 -1.88 2.99 -1.11
CA GLY A 83 -2.31 3.74 -2.29
C GLY A 83 -3.14 2.93 -3.29
N GLU A 84 -3.37 1.65 -3.00
CA GLU A 84 -4.19 0.74 -3.80
C GLU A 84 -5.66 1.11 -3.78
N MET A 85 -6.16 1.64 -2.66
CA MET A 85 -7.59 1.94 -2.48
C MET A 85 -8.09 2.89 -3.58
N GLY A 86 -7.45 4.04 -3.75
CA GLY A 86 -7.88 5.03 -4.75
C GLY A 86 -7.73 4.54 -6.19
N ILE A 87 -6.80 3.61 -6.46
CA ILE A 87 -6.73 2.96 -7.78
C ILE A 87 -7.94 2.05 -8.01
N LEU A 88 -8.27 1.21 -7.02
CA LEU A 88 -9.32 0.19 -7.12
C LEU A 88 -10.73 0.78 -7.09
N SER A 89 -10.94 1.87 -6.34
CA SER A 89 -12.22 2.59 -6.29
C SER A 89 -12.36 3.65 -7.38
N ASP A 90 -11.32 3.88 -8.18
CA ASP A 90 -11.23 4.98 -9.15
C ASP A 90 -11.57 6.36 -8.55
N THR A 91 -11.02 6.62 -7.36
CA THR A 91 -11.18 7.88 -6.63
C THR A 91 -9.82 8.53 -6.33
N PRO A 92 -9.78 9.83 -6.00
CA PRO A 92 -8.58 10.45 -5.43
C PRO A 92 -8.08 9.72 -4.17
N ARG A 93 -6.84 10.01 -3.75
CA ARG A 93 -6.22 9.43 -2.54
C ARG A 93 -7.13 9.64 -1.32
N SER A 94 -7.47 8.56 -0.64
CA SER A 94 -8.33 8.59 0.56
C SER A 94 -7.62 9.13 1.80
N ALA A 95 -6.29 9.09 1.82
CA ALA A 95 -5.44 9.50 2.93
C ALA A 95 -4.08 10.00 2.42
N THR A 96 -3.39 10.76 3.26
CA THR A 96 -1.97 11.08 3.09
C THR A 96 -1.13 9.91 3.63
N ILE A 97 -0.08 9.54 2.90
CA ILE A 97 0.94 8.62 3.41
C ILE A 97 2.25 9.39 3.56
N MET A 98 2.80 9.36 4.78
CA MET A 98 4.03 10.08 5.13
C MET A 98 5.04 9.12 5.74
N ALA A 99 6.30 9.20 5.31
CA ALA A 99 7.39 8.44 5.91
C ALA A 99 7.59 8.86 7.38
N ALA A 100 7.43 7.92 8.32
CA ALA A 100 7.69 8.15 9.75
C ALA A 100 9.20 8.10 10.06
N GLU A 101 9.95 7.36 9.25
CA GLU A 101 11.40 7.24 9.25
C GLU A 101 11.91 7.09 7.80
N PRO A 102 13.23 7.11 7.53
CA PRO A 102 13.72 6.84 6.18
C PRO A 102 13.13 5.54 5.63
N THR A 103 12.39 5.64 4.52
CA THR A 103 11.55 4.55 4.01
C THR A 103 11.88 4.29 2.56
N THR A 104 12.02 3.02 2.20
CA THR A 104 12.19 2.58 0.81
C THR A 104 10.95 1.82 0.35
N ALA A 105 10.47 2.13 -0.84
CA ALA A 105 9.31 1.46 -1.42
C ALA A 105 9.49 1.13 -2.90
N LEU A 106 8.70 0.18 -3.40
CA LEU A 106 8.46 -0.02 -4.83
C LEU A 106 7.20 0.72 -5.23
N ARG A 107 7.32 1.68 -6.15
CA ARG A 107 6.22 2.39 -6.80
C ARG A 107 5.78 1.58 -8.01
N ILE A 108 4.49 1.24 -8.06
CA ILE A 108 3.84 0.47 -9.12
C ILE A 108 2.81 1.38 -9.79
N ASP A 109 3.01 1.75 -11.06
CA ASP A 109 2.06 2.58 -11.78
C ASP A 109 0.66 1.96 -11.82
N LYS A 110 -0.40 2.79 -11.75
CA LYS A 110 -1.82 2.40 -11.78
C LYS A 110 -2.10 1.41 -12.91
N ARG A 111 -1.62 1.73 -14.12
CA ARG A 111 -1.83 0.88 -15.31
C ARG A 111 -1.22 -0.51 -15.11
N VAL A 112 0.02 -0.58 -14.66
CA VAL A 112 0.73 -1.84 -14.41
C VAL A 112 0.03 -2.63 -13.30
N PHE A 113 -0.37 -1.96 -12.21
CA PHE A 113 -1.09 -2.61 -11.11
C PHE A 113 -2.42 -3.23 -11.58
N LEU A 114 -3.24 -2.50 -12.32
CA LEU A 114 -4.51 -2.99 -12.86
C LEU A 114 -4.31 -4.13 -13.87
N GLU A 115 -3.29 -4.04 -14.74
CA GLU A 115 -2.93 -5.11 -15.67
C GLU A 115 -2.55 -6.40 -14.93
N LEU A 116 -1.77 -6.31 -13.85
CA LEU A 116 -1.41 -7.48 -13.03
C LEU A 116 -2.63 -8.12 -12.38
N LEU A 117 -3.57 -7.31 -11.87
CA LEU A 117 -4.81 -7.82 -11.28
C LEU A 117 -5.69 -8.53 -12.33
N ALA A 118 -5.78 -7.96 -13.54
CA ALA A 118 -6.54 -8.55 -14.64
C ALA A 118 -5.91 -9.86 -15.16
N GLN A 119 -4.58 -9.92 -15.26
CA GLN A 119 -3.87 -11.10 -15.74
C GLN A 119 -3.81 -12.23 -14.70
N PHE A 120 -3.87 -11.89 -13.41
CA PHE A 120 -3.68 -12.84 -12.30
C PHE A 120 -4.86 -12.79 -11.31
N PRO A 121 -5.95 -13.52 -11.58
CA PRO A 121 -7.14 -13.53 -10.73
C PRO A 121 -6.87 -13.88 -9.25
N GLN A 122 -5.85 -14.70 -8.98
CA GLN A 122 -5.43 -15.02 -7.61
C GLN A 122 -4.90 -13.79 -6.86
N MET A 123 -4.22 -12.86 -7.55
CA MET A 123 -3.75 -11.61 -6.96
C MET A 123 -4.95 -10.71 -6.64
N SER A 124 -5.91 -10.62 -7.57
CA SER A 124 -7.18 -9.92 -7.34
C SER A 124 -7.93 -10.46 -6.12
N LEU A 125 -8.07 -11.78 -6.00
CA LEU A 125 -8.67 -12.43 -4.82
C LEU A 125 -7.91 -12.11 -3.54
N ALA A 126 -6.58 -12.10 -3.58
CA ALA A 126 -5.75 -11.82 -2.41
C ALA A 126 -5.87 -10.35 -1.98
N VAL A 127 -5.91 -9.39 -2.93
CA VAL A 127 -6.20 -7.98 -2.66
C VAL A 127 -7.59 -7.82 -2.04
N MET A 128 -8.62 -8.43 -2.62
CA MET A 128 -9.98 -8.35 -2.08
C MET A 128 -10.07 -8.92 -0.66
N ARG A 129 -9.39 -10.03 -0.36
CA ARG A 129 -9.33 -10.59 1.00
C ARG A 129 -8.64 -9.67 1.99
N GLU A 130 -7.51 -9.07 1.61
CA GLU A 130 -6.80 -8.11 2.47
C GLU A 130 -7.67 -6.89 2.76
N LEU A 131 -8.35 -6.32 1.74
CA LEU A 131 -9.25 -5.19 1.93
C LEU A 131 -10.46 -5.55 2.82
N ALA A 132 -11.03 -6.75 2.65
CA ALA A 132 -12.11 -7.24 3.50
C ALA A 132 -11.65 -7.36 4.97
N GLN A 133 -10.47 -7.94 5.22
CA GLN A 133 -9.90 -8.04 6.56
C GLN A 133 -9.61 -6.67 7.18
N ARG A 134 -9.10 -5.71 6.40
CA ARG A 134 -8.90 -4.33 6.85
C ARG A 134 -10.23 -3.69 7.25
N LEU A 135 -11.27 -3.85 6.44
CA LEU A 135 -12.61 -3.33 6.75
C LEU A 135 -13.19 -3.95 8.02
N GLU A 136 -13.09 -5.26 8.19
CA GLU A 136 -13.53 -5.96 9.41
C GLU A 136 -12.80 -5.44 10.65
N ARG A 137 -11.48 -5.22 10.58
CA ARG A 137 -10.69 -4.63 11.68
C ARG A 137 -11.12 -3.21 12.00
N THR A 138 -11.32 -2.36 10.99
CA THR A 138 -11.80 -0.99 11.17
C THR A 138 -13.19 -0.97 11.80
N ASN A 139 -14.11 -1.82 11.34
CA ASN A 139 -15.45 -1.93 11.92
C ASN A 139 -15.40 -2.38 13.39
N ALA A 140 -14.55 -3.35 13.74
CA ALA A 140 -14.37 -3.79 15.12
C ALA A 140 -13.82 -2.67 16.03
N GLN A 141 -12.90 -1.85 15.52
CA GLN A 141 -12.37 -0.68 16.25
C GLN A 141 -13.44 0.38 16.49
N LEU A 142 -14.28 0.67 15.49
CA LEU A 142 -15.40 1.61 15.63
C LEU A 142 -16.41 1.14 16.69
N VAL A 143 -16.75 -0.16 16.70
CA VAL A 143 -17.65 -0.73 17.72
C VAL A 143 -17.06 -0.56 19.12
N ALA A 144 -15.77 -0.87 19.30
CA ALA A 144 -15.09 -0.73 20.58
C ALA A 144 -15.07 0.73 21.09
N GLN A 145 -14.89 1.71 20.20
CA GLN A 145 -14.91 3.13 20.54
C GLN A 145 -16.31 3.65 20.87
N SER A 146 -17.35 3.13 20.21
CA SER A 146 -18.75 3.53 20.46
C SER A 146 -19.34 2.97 21.77
N SER A 147 -18.67 1.99 22.38
CA SER A 147 -19.10 1.33 23.62
C SER A 147 -18.37 1.86 24.87
N SER A 148 -17.54 2.90 24.72
CA SER A 148 -16.84 3.62 25.79
C SER A 148 -17.43 5.02 25.95
#